data_AF-A0A072UQY9-F1
#
_entry.id   AF-A0A072UQY9-F1
#
_cell.length_a   1.000
_cell.length_b   1.000
_cell.length_c   1.000
_cell.angle_alpha   90.00
_cell.angle_beta   90.00
_cell.angle_gamma   90.00
#
_symmetry.space_group_name_H-M   'P 1'
#
loop_
_entity.id
_entity.type
_entity.pdbx_description
1 polymer ?
#
loop_
_entity_poly.entity_id
_entity_poly.type
_entity_poly.pdbx_seq_one_letter_code
_entity_poly.pdbx_strand_id
1 'polypeptide(L)'
;MSAYGHEHMYSTRSLSAGSEMGSSFVLESGFYITSFSATIFIAGFAALGLLLVTLLVSMAMMLQSCQNSNGGIIELRNINNDYSYCKIHSLHAKLNNLEEHNVPNICKDLALQYIKGGQYARDLDSTKSVIEDYFNGVKPSEDGFDVVLIDIDSLFQWNPPHSSNLLLSISNCIIDAKYLKRVLMLRIYKNLQASGWSIILLSRESGTHQNVTINHLVDAGFRGWSSLMMR
;
A
#
# COMPACT_ATOMS: atom_id res chain seq x y z
N MET A 1 2.31 -44.51 -90.15
CA MET A 1 1.91 -45.82 -90.72
C MET A 1 1.01 -46.47 -89.69
N SER A 2 -0.32 -46.35 -89.84
CA SER A 2 -1.25 -47.42 -90.28
C SER A 2 -1.22 -48.63 -89.34
N ALA A 3 -2.30 -49.22 -88.85
CA ALA A 3 -3.74 -49.23 -89.15
C ALA A 3 -4.40 -49.90 -87.91
N TYR A 4 -5.68 -49.78 -87.57
CA TYR A 4 -6.87 -50.22 -88.31
C TYR A 4 -8.10 -49.66 -87.57
N GLY A 5 -9.07 -49.17 -88.34
CA GLY A 5 -10.45 -48.94 -87.89
C GLY A 5 -11.36 -50.10 -88.28
N HIS A 6 -12.42 -50.29 -87.48
CA HIS A 6 -13.70 -50.91 -87.86
C HIS A 6 -14.71 -50.42 -86.81
N GLU A 7 -15.49 -49.39 -87.10
CA GLU A 7 -16.85 -49.47 -87.67
C GLU A 7 -17.77 -50.48 -86.97
N HIS A 8 -18.73 -49.99 -86.19
CA HIS A 8 -20.13 -50.37 -86.39
C HIS A 8 -21.04 -49.20 -86.01
N MET A 9 -21.70 -48.70 -87.05
CA MET A 9 -22.70 -47.66 -87.08
C MET A 9 -24.07 -48.34 -87.00
N TYR A 10 -24.91 -47.95 -86.04
CA TYR A 10 -26.36 -48.16 -86.13
C TYR A 10 -27.01 -46.78 -86.34
N SER A 11 -27.40 -46.53 -87.59
CA SER A 11 -28.31 -45.45 -87.95
C SER A 11 -29.74 -45.82 -87.56
N THR A 12 -30.45 -44.85 -86.96
CA THR A 12 -31.85 -44.65 -87.32
C THR A 12 -32.05 -43.18 -87.67
N ARG A 13 -32.78 -43.02 -88.77
CA ARG A 13 -32.93 -41.85 -89.63
C ARG A 13 -33.72 -40.73 -88.96
N SER A 14 -33.34 -39.51 -89.35
CA SER A 14 -34.00 -38.21 -89.20
C SER A 14 -35.48 -38.16 -89.58
N LEU A 15 -36.25 -37.29 -88.93
CA LEU A 15 -37.25 -36.43 -89.59
C LEU A 15 -37.48 -35.14 -88.79
N SER A 16 -37.77 -34.09 -89.56
CA SER A 16 -37.64 -32.67 -89.29
C SER A 16 -38.94 -32.02 -88.79
N ALA A 17 -38.78 -30.84 -88.19
CA ALA A 17 -39.71 -29.71 -88.11
C ALA A 17 -40.79 -29.73 -87.02
N GLY A 18 -40.73 -28.68 -86.18
CA GLY A 18 -41.81 -28.29 -85.27
C GLY A 18 -41.33 -27.29 -84.24
N SER A 19 -41.58 -26.01 -84.48
CA SER A 19 -41.40 -24.90 -83.56
C SER A 19 -42.13 -25.14 -82.23
N GLU A 20 -41.53 -24.75 -81.09
CA GLU A 20 -42.29 -24.17 -79.98
C GLU A 20 -41.38 -23.52 -78.93
N MET A 21 -41.77 -22.30 -78.54
CA MET A 21 -41.24 -21.48 -77.47
C MET A 21 -41.43 -22.19 -76.12
N GLY A 22 -40.36 -22.45 -75.37
CA GLY A 22 -40.44 -23.14 -74.07
C GLY A 22 -39.33 -22.76 -73.09
N SER A 23 -39.68 -21.93 -72.11
CA SER A 23 -38.99 -21.53 -70.87
C SER A 23 -37.57 -22.03 -70.59
N SER A 24 -36.64 -21.08 -70.42
CA SER A 24 -35.37 -21.32 -69.73
C SER A 24 -35.63 -21.60 -68.25
N PHE A 25 -35.45 -22.85 -67.81
CA PHE A 25 -35.40 -23.17 -66.39
C PHE A 25 -34.02 -22.74 -65.88
N VAL A 26 -33.99 -21.65 -65.10
CA VAL A 26 -32.84 -21.39 -64.22
C VAL A 26 -32.89 -22.47 -63.15
N LEU A 27 -31.98 -23.45 -63.25
CA LEU A 27 -31.81 -24.46 -62.21
C LEU A 27 -31.16 -23.78 -61.01
N GLU A 28 -31.99 -23.22 -60.12
CA GLU A 28 -31.52 -22.77 -58.82
C GLU A 28 -30.97 -24.00 -58.09
N SER A 29 -29.65 -24.01 -57.90
CA SER A 29 -28.93 -25.12 -57.27
C SER A 29 -29.18 -25.10 -55.77
N GLY A 30 -30.42 -25.40 -55.36
CA GLY A 30 -30.80 -25.53 -53.96
C GLY A 30 -30.27 -26.86 -53.41
N PHE A 31 -29.42 -26.80 -52.38
CA PHE A 31 -29.05 -27.98 -51.61
C PHE A 31 -30.25 -28.41 -50.75
N TYR A 32 -31.03 -29.38 -51.23
CA TYR A 32 -32.13 -29.97 -50.47
C TYR A 32 -31.57 -30.97 -49.46
N ILE A 33 -31.36 -30.53 -48.23
CA ILE A 33 -31.01 -31.40 -47.11
C ILE A 33 -32.29 -32.13 -46.66
N THR A 34 -32.22 -33.45 -46.53
CA THR A 34 -33.36 -34.23 -46.01
C THR A 34 -33.66 -33.80 -44.57
N SER A 35 -34.94 -33.82 -44.16
CA SER A 35 -35.37 -33.41 -42.81
C SER A 35 -34.58 -34.12 -41.70
N PHE A 36 -34.22 -35.39 -41.93
CA PHE A 36 -33.40 -36.18 -41.01
C PHE A 36 -31.93 -35.72 -40.91
N SER A 37 -31.32 -35.31 -42.02
CA SER A 37 -29.95 -34.77 -42.00
C SER A 37 -29.91 -33.39 -41.32
N ALA A 38 -30.93 -32.54 -41.53
CA ALA A 38 -31.02 -31.23 -40.90
C ALA A 38 -31.10 -31.33 -39.37
N THR A 39 -31.87 -32.27 -38.83
CA THR A 39 -31.97 -32.49 -37.38
C THR A 39 -30.67 -32.97 -36.77
N ILE A 40 -29.91 -33.83 -37.46
CA ILE A 40 -28.58 -34.28 -37.01
C ILE A 40 -27.62 -33.09 -36.91
N PHE A 41 -27.58 -32.21 -37.92
CA PHE A 41 -26.71 -31.04 -37.88
C PHE A 41 -27.10 -30.08 -36.76
N ILE A 42 -28.39 -29.79 -36.58
CA ILE A 42 -28.88 -28.92 -35.51
C ILE A 42 -28.54 -29.50 -34.13
N ALA A 43 -28.77 -30.80 -33.93
CA ALA A 43 -28.42 -31.49 -32.68
C ALA A 43 -26.90 -31.46 -32.43
N GLY A 44 -26.09 -31.64 -33.47
CA GLY A 44 -24.63 -31.54 -33.41
C GLY A 44 -24.15 -30.16 -33.00
N PHE A 45 -24.68 -29.09 -33.63
CA PHE A 45 -24.34 -27.72 -33.26
C PHE A 45 -24.81 -27.36 -31.85
N ALA A 46 -25.98 -27.83 -31.43
CA ALA A 46 -26.47 -27.64 -30.07
C ALA A 46 -25.55 -28.31 -29.03
N ALA A 47 -25.11 -29.55 -29.31
CA ALA A 47 -24.18 -30.27 -28.45
C ALA A 47 -22.80 -29.58 -28.37
N LEU A 48 -22.26 -29.14 -29.52
CA LEU A 48 -21.01 -28.39 -29.58
C LEU A 48 -21.12 -27.06 -28.81
N GLY A 49 -22.23 -26.34 -28.98
CA GLY A 49 -22.52 -25.10 -28.27
C GLY A 49 -22.58 -25.32 -26.76
N LEU A 50 -23.25 -26.37 -26.30
CA LEU A 50 -23.30 -26.73 -24.88
C LEU A 50 -21.89 -27.03 -24.33
N LEU A 51 -21.07 -27.75 -25.08
CA LEU A 51 -19.70 -28.10 -24.70
C LEU A 51 -18.80 -26.85 -24.61
N LEU A 52 -18.93 -25.91 -25.55
CA LEU A 52 -18.19 -24.65 -25.50
C LEU A 52 -18.63 -23.79 -24.31
N VAL A 53 -19.92 -23.72 -24.02
CA VAL A 53 -20.43 -22.98 -22.85
C VAL A 53 -19.94 -23.60 -21.54
N THR A 54 -19.98 -24.92 -21.39
CA THR A 54 -19.46 -25.57 -20.18
C THR A 54 -17.95 -25.38 -20.02
N LEU A 55 -17.19 -25.41 -21.13
CA LEU A 55 -15.77 -25.09 -21.12
C LEU A 55 -15.53 -23.65 -20.63
N LEU A 56 -16.23 -22.67 -21.18
CA LEU A 56 -16.11 -21.26 -20.78
C LEU A 56 -16.47 -21.05 -19.31
N VAL A 57 -17.55 -21.66 -18.83
CA VAL A 57 -17.95 -21.61 -17.42
C VAL A 57 -16.89 -22.25 -16.52
N SER A 58 -16.36 -23.42 -16.89
CA SER A 58 -15.30 -24.08 -16.11
C SER A 58 -14.02 -23.25 -16.03
N MET A 59 -13.62 -22.63 -17.15
CA MET A 59 -12.45 -21.75 -17.21
C MET A 59 -12.66 -20.50 -16.36
N ALA A 60 -13.85 -19.88 -16.41
CA ALA A 60 -14.18 -18.72 -15.58
C ALA A 60 -14.13 -19.05 -14.09
N MET A 61 -14.66 -20.21 -13.68
CA MET A 61 -14.62 -20.67 -12.29
C MET A 61 -13.18 -20.95 -11.81
N MET A 62 -12.33 -21.56 -12.65
CA MET A 62 -10.92 -21.77 -12.33
C MET A 62 -10.16 -20.45 -12.21
N LEU A 63 -10.40 -19.50 -13.12
CA LEU A 63 -9.78 -18.17 -13.06
C LEU A 63 -10.18 -17.41 -11.79
N GLN A 64 -11.47 -17.45 -11.44
CA GLN A 64 -11.97 -16.82 -10.23
C GLN A 64 -11.40 -17.45 -8.96
N SER A 65 -11.22 -18.78 -8.93
CA SER A 65 -10.57 -19.49 -7.81
C SER A 65 -9.10 -19.09 -7.65
N CYS A 66 -8.34 -18.99 -8.74
CA CYS A 66 -6.96 -18.51 -8.71
C CYS A 66 -6.85 -17.05 -8.25
N GLN A 67 -7.77 -16.19 -8.71
CA GLN A 67 -7.79 -14.77 -8.35
C GLN A 67 -8.13 -14.57 -6.87
N ASN A 68 -9.10 -15.32 -6.33
CA ASN A 68 -9.44 -15.27 -4.91
C ASN A 68 -8.30 -15.80 -4.02
N SER A 69 -7.57 -16.84 -4.46
CA SER A 69 -6.43 -17.39 -3.72
C SER A 69 -5.23 -16.43 -3.69
N ASN A 70 -5.02 -15.64 -4.75
CA ASN A 70 -3.86 -14.77 -4.87
C ASN A 70 -4.12 -13.34 -4.39
N GLY A 71 -5.38 -12.92 -4.26
CA GLY A 71 -5.74 -11.59 -3.77
C GLY A 71 -5.11 -11.27 -2.41
N GLY A 72 -5.23 -12.18 -1.44
CA GLY A 72 -4.65 -12.00 -0.11
C GLY A 72 -3.11 -11.99 -0.09
N ILE A 73 -2.46 -12.73 -1.00
CA ILE A 73 -0.98 -12.77 -1.11
C ILE A 73 -0.44 -11.45 -1.68
N ILE A 74 -1.14 -10.87 -2.66
CA ILE A 74 -0.75 -9.59 -3.28
C ILE A 74 -0.94 -8.43 -2.29
N GLU A 75 -2.05 -8.41 -1.55
CA GLU A 75 -2.29 -7.40 -0.50
C GLU A 75 -1.25 -7.48 0.61
N LEU A 76 -0.91 -8.68 1.10
CA LEU A 76 0.11 -8.85 2.14
C LEU A 76 1.50 -8.39 1.66
N ARG A 77 1.85 -8.67 0.39
CA ARG A 77 3.11 -8.21 -0.20
C ARG A 77 3.18 -6.70 -0.30
N ASN A 78 2.08 -6.04 -0.67
CA ASN A 78 2.00 -4.58 -0.73
C ASN A 78 2.15 -3.97 0.67
N ILE A 79 1.45 -4.49 1.68
CA ILE A 79 1.58 -4.03 3.08
C ILE A 79 3.03 -4.16 3.57
N ASN A 80 3.69 -5.27 3.27
CA ASN A 80 5.10 -5.47 3.64
C ASN A 80 6.05 -4.51 2.91
N ASN A 81 5.78 -4.20 1.65
CA ASN A 81 6.59 -3.27 0.87
C ASN A 81 6.42 -1.83 1.41
N ASP A 82 5.19 -1.43 1.71
CA ASP A 82 4.86 -0.13 2.28
C ASP A 82 5.48 0.03 3.66
N TYR A 83 5.40 -1.00 4.51
CA TYR A 83 6.07 -1.02 5.81
C TYR A 83 7.58 -0.84 5.68
N SER A 84 8.20 -1.59 4.77
CA SER A 84 9.65 -1.52 4.53
C SER A 84 10.07 -0.14 4.01
N TYR A 85 9.32 0.41 3.06
CA TYR A 85 9.52 1.75 2.54
C TYR A 85 9.44 2.80 3.65
N CYS A 86 8.39 2.75 4.48
CA CYS A 86 8.18 3.73 5.54
C CYS A 86 9.25 3.65 6.64
N LYS A 87 9.74 2.45 6.95
CA LYS A 87 10.86 2.27 7.88
C LYS A 87 12.15 2.88 7.33
N ILE A 88 12.48 2.61 6.06
CA ILE A 88 13.67 3.19 5.41
C ILE A 88 13.53 4.70 5.29
N HIS A 89 12.34 5.21 4.95
CA HIS A 89 12.07 6.63 4.86
C HIS A 89 12.24 7.33 6.22
N SER A 90 11.71 6.76 7.29
CA SER A 90 11.87 7.29 8.66
C SER A 90 13.35 7.34 9.05
N LEU A 91 14.11 6.29 8.78
CA LEU A 91 15.54 6.25 9.02
C LEU A 91 16.28 7.31 8.19
N HIS A 92 15.98 7.42 6.90
CA HIS A 92 16.58 8.41 6.01
C HIS A 92 16.29 9.84 6.50
N ALA A 93 15.05 10.14 6.90
CA ALA A 93 14.69 11.44 7.46
C ALA A 93 15.48 11.75 8.73
N LYS A 94 15.65 10.76 9.62
CA LYS A 94 16.41 10.91 10.86
C LYS A 94 17.90 11.16 10.60
N LEU A 95 18.51 10.42 9.69
CA LEU A 95 19.94 10.55 9.37
C LEU A 95 20.27 11.87 8.66
N ASN A 96 19.32 12.45 7.93
CA ASN A 96 19.50 13.69 7.18
C ASN A 96 18.89 14.92 7.84
N ASN A 97 18.45 14.82 9.10
CA ASN A 97 17.78 15.90 9.83
C ASN A 97 16.63 16.55 9.03
N LEU A 98 15.87 15.75 8.27
CA LEU A 98 14.72 16.24 7.52
C LEU A 98 13.59 16.57 8.49
N GLU A 99 12.95 17.72 8.32
CA GLU A 99 11.84 18.13 9.17
C GLU A 99 10.62 17.20 9.05
N GLU A 100 9.88 17.08 10.16
CA GLU A 100 8.76 16.16 10.39
C GLU A 100 7.55 16.40 9.45
N HIS A 101 7.56 17.50 8.69
CA HIS A 101 6.45 17.94 7.84
C HIS A 101 6.22 17.08 6.58
N ASN A 102 7.14 16.17 6.24
CA ASN A 102 7.13 15.41 4.98
C ASN A 102 6.94 13.90 5.17
N VAL A 103 6.02 13.47 6.04
CA VAL A 103 5.66 12.04 6.12
C VAL A 103 4.85 11.66 4.87
N PRO A 104 5.34 10.71 4.03
CA PRO A 104 4.61 10.27 2.84
C PRO A 104 3.22 9.76 3.22
N ASN A 105 2.22 10.00 2.37
CA ASN A 105 0.84 9.58 2.65
C ASN A 105 0.73 8.08 2.94
N ILE A 106 1.50 7.25 2.23
CA ILE A 106 1.57 5.80 2.42
C ILE A 106 2.05 5.38 3.82
N CYS A 107 2.77 6.26 4.52
CA CYS A 107 3.31 6.02 5.85
C CYS A 107 2.43 6.53 6.98
N LYS A 108 1.38 7.31 6.68
CA LYS A 108 0.53 7.92 7.72
C LYS A 108 -0.22 6.87 8.53
N ASP A 109 -0.84 5.91 7.87
CA ASP A 109 -1.59 4.85 8.55
C ASP A 109 -0.67 3.94 9.36
N LEU A 110 0.52 3.65 8.83
CA LEU A 110 1.55 2.89 9.54
C LEU A 110 2.07 3.64 10.78
N ALA A 111 2.28 4.95 10.68
CA ALA A 111 2.67 5.78 11.81
C ALA A 111 1.56 5.83 12.89
N LEU A 112 0.30 5.95 12.47
CA LEU A 112 -0.85 5.87 13.38
C LEU A 112 -0.91 4.51 14.09
N GLN A 113 -0.73 3.41 13.37
CA GLN A 113 -0.73 2.06 13.95
C GLN A 113 0.46 1.87 14.91
N TYR A 114 1.63 2.40 14.59
CA TYR A 114 2.81 2.36 15.46
C TYR A 114 2.56 3.05 16.81
N ILE A 115 1.86 4.19 16.81
CA ILE A 115 1.49 4.90 18.05
C ILE A 115 0.33 4.20 18.76
N LYS A 116 -0.81 3.99 18.08
CA LYS A 116 -2.04 3.40 18.68
C LYS A 116 -1.85 1.94 19.10
N GLY A 117 -1.02 1.18 18.39
CA GLY A 117 -0.65 -0.20 18.74
C GLY A 117 0.32 -0.29 19.93
N GLY A 118 0.68 0.85 20.53
CA GLY A 118 1.54 0.94 21.72
C GLY A 118 3.01 0.64 21.46
N GLN A 119 3.43 0.43 20.21
CA GLN A 119 4.84 0.19 19.90
C GLN A 119 5.67 1.43 20.23
N TYR A 120 5.16 2.62 19.92
CA TYR A 120 5.79 3.88 20.31
C TYR A 120 6.06 3.97 21.83
N ALA A 121 5.07 3.58 22.65
CA ALA A 121 5.23 3.60 24.10
C ALA A 121 6.28 2.59 24.58
N ARG A 122 6.30 1.37 24.01
CA ARG A 122 7.31 0.34 24.33
C ARG A 122 8.73 0.79 23.95
N ASP A 123 8.87 1.47 22.81
CA ASP A 123 10.17 1.98 22.35
C ASP A 123 10.65 3.14 23.25
N LEU A 124 9.73 3.99 23.71
CA LEU A 124 10.03 5.01 24.73
C LEU A 124 10.46 4.38 26.06
N ASP A 125 9.75 3.35 26.54
CA ASP A 125 10.10 2.65 27.77
C ASP A 125 11.48 1.96 27.66
N SER A 126 11.78 1.36 26.49
CA SER A 126 13.09 0.78 26.22
C SER A 126 14.19 1.83 26.24
N THR A 127 13.94 3.01 25.64
CA THR A 127 14.86 4.15 25.67
C THR A 127 15.10 4.63 27.10
N LYS A 128 14.03 4.71 27.91
CA LYS A 128 14.12 5.05 29.34
C LYS A 128 14.99 4.06 30.09
N SER A 129 14.78 2.75 29.90
CA SER A 129 15.59 1.73 30.56
C SER A 129 17.08 1.88 30.25
N VAL A 130 17.45 2.10 28.99
CA VAL A 130 18.85 2.32 28.60
C VAL A 130 19.46 3.55 29.29
N ILE A 131 18.70 4.64 29.38
CA ILE A 131 19.13 5.86 30.08
C ILE A 131 19.30 5.59 31.58
N GLU A 132 18.31 4.98 32.22
CA GLU A 132 18.35 4.67 33.65
C GLU A 132 19.50 3.72 33.99
N ASP A 133 19.73 2.67 33.19
CA ASP A 133 20.83 1.72 33.38
C ASP A 133 22.19 2.42 33.32
N TYR A 134 22.38 3.34 32.37
CA TYR A 134 23.61 4.13 32.27
C TYR A 134 23.82 5.01 33.52
N PHE A 135 22.81 5.79 33.90
CA PHE A 135 22.92 6.73 35.03
C PHE A 135 22.88 6.07 36.41
N ASN A 136 22.44 4.81 36.50
CA ASN A 136 22.62 4.00 37.71
C ASN A 136 24.07 3.52 37.88
N GLY A 137 24.80 3.33 36.77
CA GLY A 137 26.19 2.91 36.75
C GLY A 137 27.20 4.05 36.88
N VAL A 138 26.78 5.31 36.70
CA VAL A 138 27.66 6.49 36.68
C VAL A 138 27.13 7.54 37.64
N LYS A 139 28.01 8.11 38.46
CA LYS A 139 27.69 9.24 39.36
C LYS A 139 28.46 10.48 38.92
N PRO A 140 27.87 11.68 39.08
CA PRO A 140 28.59 12.92 38.82
C PRO A 140 29.72 13.10 39.84
N SER A 141 30.85 13.64 39.38
CA SER A 141 31.97 14.09 40.19
C SER A 141 31.57 15.24 41.12
N GLU A 142 32.27 15.37 42.24
CA GLU A 142 32.06 16.47 43.20
C GLU A 142 32.59 17.82 42.71
N ASP A 143 33.31 17.85 41.58
CA ASP A 143 33.81 19.08 40.96
C ASP A 143 32.73 19.93 40.26
N GLY A 144 31.55 19.35 40.04
CA GLY A 144 30.40 20.02 39.41
C GLY A 144 30.52 20.23 37.90
N PHE A 145 31.51 19.62 37.24
CA PHE A 145 31.69 19.74 35.78
C PHE A 145 30.93 18.70 34.96
N ASP A 146 30.42 17.65 35.63
CA ASP A 146 29.59 16.63 34.99
C ASP A 146 28.16 17.13 34.75
N VAL A 147 27.80 17.26 33.46
CA VAL A 147 26.54 17.83 33.02
C VAL A 147 25.77 16.89 32.10
N VAL A 148 24.44 16.93 32.20
CA VAL A 148 23.54 16.30 31.22
C VAL A 148 22.94 17.38 30.34
N LEU A 149 23.19 17.25 29.03
CA LEU A 149 22.59 18.11 28.01
C LEU A 149 21.26 17.52 27.52
N ILE A 150 20.20 18.32 27.53
CA ILE A 150 18.87 17.88 27.06
C ILE A 150 18.34 18.84 26.00
N ASP A 151 18.10 18.34 24.80
CA ASP A 151 17.34 19.05 23.75
C ASP A 151 15.84 19.08 24.10
N ILE A 152 15.27 20.28 24.19
CA ILE A 152 13.88 20.49 24.58
C ILE A 152 12.94 20.83 23.40
N ASP A 153 13.46 21.07 22.19
CA ASP A 153 12.63 21.51 21.06
C ASP A 153 11.59 20.48 20.66
N SER A 154 11.93 19.21 20.85
CA SER A 154 11.06 18.08 20.52
C SER A 154 10.08 17.71 21.64
N LEU A 155 10.08 18.48 22.74
CA LEU A 155 9.16 18.33 23.86
C LEU A 155 8.00 19.32 23.79
N PHE A 156 8.25 20.52 23.23
CA PHE A 156 7.31 21.63 23.18
C PHE A 156 7.15 22.10 21.73
N GLN A 157 6.03 21.76 21.10
CA GLN A 157 5.65 22.37 19.82
C GLN A 157 4.15 22.66 19.80
N TRP A 158 3.84 23.85 19.30
CA TRP A 158 2.50 24.37 19.06
C TRP A 158 1.80 23.57 17.96
N ASN A 159 0.58 23.09 18.24
CA ASN A 159 -0.31 22.59 17.19
C ASN A 159 -0.99 23.81 16.55
N PRO A 160 -0.78 24.13 15.26
CA PRO A 160 -1.68 25.07 14.60
C PRO A 160 -3.10 24.46 14.60
N PRO A 161 -4.11 25.20 15.07
CA PRO A 161 -5.48 24.78 14.90
C PRO A 161 -5.78 25.01 13.43
N HIS A 162 -5.96 23.94 12.65
CA HIS A 162 -6.81 23.87 11.47
C HIS A 162 -6.37 22.66 10.64
N SER A 163 -7.13 21.57 10.72
CA SER A 163 -7.43 20.77 9.53
C SER A 163 -8.43 19.64 9.83
N SER A 164 -9.02 19.13 8.75
CA SER A 164 -10.19 18.26 8.62
C SER A 164 -10.21 16.99 9.49
N ASN A 165 -11.38 16.33 9.56
CA ASN A 165 -11.67 15.19 10.45
C ASN A 165 -10.67 13.99 10.40
N LEU A 166 -9.97 13.76 9.28
CA LEU A 166 -8.88 12.75 9.20
C LEU A 166 -7.58 13.26 9.83
N LEU A 167 -7.29 14.55 9.63
CA LEU A 167 -6.17 15.24 10.28
C LEU A 167 -6.41 15.41 11.78
N LEU A 168 -7.65 15.42 12.24
CA LEU A 168 -8.03 15.37 13.67
C LEU A 168 -7.67 14.05 14.38
N SER A 169 -7.85 12.90 13.71
CA SER A 169 -7.48 11.59 14.29
C SER A 169 -5.96 11.42 14.35
N ILE A 170 -5.25 11.91 13.33
CA ILE A 170 -3.79 12.00 13.31
C ILE A 170 -3.31 13.01 14.37
N SER A 171 -3.96 14.16 14.51
CA SER A 171 -3.57 15.17 15.48
C SER A 171 -3.71 14.67 16.91
N ASN A 172 -4.80 13.99 17.24
CA ASN A 172 -5.00 13.44 18.59
C ASN A 172 -3.94 12.36 18.90
N CYS A 173 -3.66 11.48 17.95
CA CYS A 173 -2.63 10.46 18.11
C CYS A 173 -1.22 11.06 18.28
N ILE A 174 -0.91 12.12 17.54
CA ILE A 174 0.34 12.87 17.68
C ILE A 174 0.40 13.60 19.02
N ILE A 175 -0.72 14.17 19.49
CA ILE A 175 -0.83 14.79 20.81
C ILE A 175 -0.53 13.76 21.90
N ASP A 176 -1.13 12.57 21.83
CA ASP A 176 -0.92 11.48 22.78
C ASP A 176 0.55 11.04 22.79
N ALA A 177 1.16 10.86 21.61
CA ALA A 177 2.57 10.52 21.48
C ALA A 177 3.48 11.60 22.12
N LYS A 178 3.26 12.87 21.80
CA LYS A 178 4.02 13.99 22.36
C LYS A 178 3.85 14.09 23.88
N TYR A 179 2.64 13.86 24.38
CA TYR A 179 2.34 13.83 25.82
C TYR A 179 3.10 12.69 26.51
N LEU A 180 3.05 11.47 25.98
CA LEU A 180 3.76 10.31 26.52
C LEU A 180 5.27 10.57 26.62
N LYS A 181 5.86 11.07 25.53
CA LYS A 181 7.28 11.44 25.51
C LYS A 181 7.62 12.48 26.57
N ARG A 182 6.81 13.52 26.71
CA ARG A 182 7.02 14.58 27.71
C ARG A 182 6.96 14.03 29.14
N VAL A 183 5.97 13.20 29.46
CA VAL A 183 5.82 12.60 30.79
C VAL A 183 7.03 11.74 31.13
N LEU A 184 7.51 10.93 30.18
CA LEU A 184 8.69 10.09 30.35
C LEU A 184 9.97 10.92 30.54
N MET A 185 10.16 11.96 29.72
CA MET A 185 11.29 12.88 29.85
C MET A 185 11.28 13.64 31.17
N LEU A 186 10.11 14.07 31.66
CA LEU A 186 9.99 14.69 32.97
C LEU A 186 10.41 13.75 34.10
N ARG A 187 10.09 12.46 33.99
CA ARG A 187 10.53 11.45 34.98
C ARG A 187 12.04 11.29 34.96
N ILE A 188 12.64 11.13 33.78
CA ILE A 188 14.11 11.04 33.63
C ILE A 188 14.77 12.29 34.20
N TYR A 189 14.28 13.47 33.83
CA TYR A 189 14.78 14.76 34.31
C TYR A 189 14.81 14.83 35.84
N LYS A 190 13.70 14.46 36.51
CA LYS A 190 13.63 14.45 37.97
C LYS A 190 14.58 13.42 38.61
N ASN A 191 14.72 12.25 38.01
CA ASN A 191 15.63 11.21 38.51
C ASN A 191 17.09 11.67 38.42
N LEU A 192 17.47 12.32 37.31
CA LEU A 192 18.80 12.90 37.14
C LEU A 192 19.09 13.97 38.19
N GLN A 193 18.15 14.89 38.43
CA GLN A 193 18.29 15.91 39.47
C GLN A 193 18.41 15.30 40.88
N ALA A 194 17.57 14.32 41.20
CA ALA A 194 17.62 13.63 42.49
C ALA A 194 18.95 12.88 42.70
N SER A 195 19.62 12.50 41.61
CA SER A 195 20.93 11.84 41.61
C SER A 195 22.10 12.82 41.57
N GLY A 196 21.86 14.12 41.68
CA GLY A 196 22.89 15.17 41.77
C GLY A 196 23.44 15.68 40.44
N TRP A 197 22.85 15.29 39.29
CA TRP A 197 23.32 15.76 37.99
C TRP A 197 22.97 17.22 37.75
N SER A 198 23.95 17.99 37.26
CA SER A 198 23.74 19.32 36.70
C SER A 198 23.13 19.19 35.30
N ILE A 199 22.03 19.89 35.03
CA ILE A 199 21.30 19.76 33.76
C ILE A 199 21.35 21.07 32.99
N ILE A 200 21.73 21.01 31.73
CA ILE A 200 21.68 22.13 30.80
C ILE A 200 20.67 21.80 29.70
N LEU A 201 19.75 22.73 29.47
CA LEU A 201 18.72 22.62 28.44
C LEU A 201 19.17 23.35 27.17
N LEU A 202 18.94 22.73 26.02
CA LEU A 202 19.28 23.27 24.70
C LEU A 202 18.00 23.47 23.88
N SER A 203 17.83 24.65 23.30
CA SER A 203 16.75 24.94 22.35
C SER A 203 17.28 25.67 21.12
N ARG A 204 16.71 25.33 19.95
CA ARG A 204 16.96 26.03 18.69
C ARG A 204 16.07 27.27 18.52
N GLU A 205 15.15 27.52 19.45
CA GLU A 205 14.37 28.76 19.48
C GLU A 205 15.30 29.97 19.66
N SER A 206 14.92 31.10 19.05
CA SER A 206 15.65 32.36 19.21
C SER A 206 15.67 32.79 20.68
N GLY A 207 16.80 33.33 21.15
CA GLY A 207 16.90 33.93 22.49
C GLY A 207 15.80 34.95 22.84
N THR A 208 15.18 35.59 21.84
CA THR A 208 14.01 36.47 22.06
C THR A 208 12.79 35.75 22.66
N HIS A 209 12.69 34.43 22.50
CA HIS A 209 11.59 33.62 23.03
C HIS A 209 11.90 32.99 24.39
N GLN A 210 13.09 33.24 24.97
CA GLN A 210 13.56 32.58 26.19
C GLN A 210 12.54 32.61 27.34
N ASN A 211 11.89 33.75 27.59
CA ASN A 211 10.88 33.86 28.66
C ASN A 211 9.65 32.97 28.40
N VAL A 212 9.23 32.85 27.14
CA VAL A 212 8.11 31.98 26.74
C VAL A 212 8.48 30.52 26.93
N THR A 213 9.68 30.13 26.48
CA THR A 213 10.22 28.77 26.65
C THR A 213 10.33 28.40 28.14
N ILE A 214 10.83 29.32 28.98
CA ILE A 214 10.91 29.13 30.44
C ILE A 214 9.52 28.87 31.03
N ASN A 215 8.52 29.68 30.68
CA ASN A 215 7.16 29.48 31.19
C ASN A 215 6.61 28.10 30.80
N HIS A 216 6.78 27.69 29.54
CA HIS A 216 6.34 26.37 29.09
C HIS A 216 7.05 25.21 29.83
N LEU A 217 8.35 25.32 30.08
CA LEU A 217 9.11 24.34 30.86
C LEU A 217 8.56 24.23 32.28
N VAL A 218 8.37 25.38 32.93
CA VAL A 218 7.87 25.54 34.30
C VAL A 218 6.46 24.96 34.44
N ASP A 219 5.57 25.26 33.50
CA ASP A 219 4.19 24.76 33.45
C ASP A 219 4.14 23.24 33.22
N ALA A 220 5.09 22.72 32.45
CA ALA A 220 5.27 21.28 32.25
C ALA A 220 6.01 20.58 33.40
N GLY A 221 6.41 21.31 34.44
CA GLY A 221 7.03 20.77 35.65
C GLY A 221 8.55 20.58 35.59
N PHE A 222 9.22 21.00 34.50
CA PHE A 222 10.67 21.10 34.44
C PHE A 222 11.11 22.34 35.22
N ARG A 223 12.01 22.19 36.20
CA ARG A 223 12.51 23.27 37.08
C ARG A 223 13.91 22.93 37.57
N GLY A 224 14.71 23.91 37.96
CA GLY A 224 16.02 23.67 38.60
C GLY A 224 17.10 23.15 37.63
N TRP A 225 17.03 23.54 36.36
CA TRP A 225 18.15 23.37 35.43
C TRP A 225 19.24 24.40 35.74
N SER A 226 20.47 24.10 35.39
CA SER A 226 21.65 24.95 35.61
C SER A 226 21.72 26.09 34.58
N SER A 227 21.39 25.80 33.33
CA SER A 227 21.35 26.80 32.25
C SER A 227 20.38 26.39 31.14
N LEU A 228 19.81 27.39 30.45
CA LEU A 228 19.04 27.23 29.23
C LEU A 228 19.78 27.98 28.11
N MET A 229 20.30 27.23 27.14
CA MET A 229 21.00 27.77 25.98
C MET A 229 20.06 27.81 24.78
N MET A 230 19.91 29.01 24.21
CA MET A 230 19.05 29.32 23.07
C MET A 230 19.91 29.66 21.84
N ARG A 231 19.31 29.70 20.65
CA ARG A 231 19.98 30.11 19.41
C ARG A 231 20.00 31.63 19.21
#